data_AF-A0AAU3QAH1-F1
#
_entry.id   AF-A0AAU3QAH1-F1
#
_cell.length_a   1.000
_cell.length_b   1.000
_cell.length_c   1.000
_cell.angle_alpha   90.00
_cell.angle_beta   90.00
_cell.angle_gamma   90.00
#
_symmetry.space_group_name_H-M   'P 1'
#
loop_
_entity.id
_entity.type
_entity.pdbx_description
1 polymer ?
#
loop_
_entity_poly.entity_id
_entity_poly.type
_entity_poly.pdbx_seq_one_letter_code
_entity_poly.pdbx_strand_id
1 'polypeptide(L)'
;MSTERRIEELTGQAADAGLMDDFLAGRLVRSSEAADVSELPVPDAAEVASVALVPTTVRFSLTQREKLAELAKERGTDVSSLLREWVDHQIEASEHPERQLITVDEAVRALRSLPHSA
;
A
#
# COMPACT_ATOMS: atom_id res chain seq x y z
N MET A 1 4.54 23.99 2.59
CA MET A 1 3.18 23.90 3.16
C MET A 1 3.19 24.48 4.57
N SER A 2 2.17 25.27 4.96
CA SER A 2 2.08 25.81 6.32
C SER A 2 1.67 24.73 7.31
N THR A 3 2.25 24.74 8.52
CA THR A 3 1.99 23.79 9.61
C THR A 3 0.51 23.75 9.98
N GLU A 4 -0.19 24.89 9.92
CA GLU A 4 -1.63 24.99 10.20
C GLU A 4 -2.46 24.17 9.21
N ARG A 5 -2.12 24.23 7.92
CA ARG A 5 -2.80 23.46 6.87
C ARG A 5 -2.60 21.95 7.03
N ARG A 6 -1.42 21.56 7.54
CA ARG A 6 -1.11 20.15 7.82
C ARG A 6 -1.84 19.65 9.06
N ILE A 7 -2.03 20.50 10.07
CA ILE A 7 -2.81 20.18 11.27
C ILE A 7 -4.29 20.00 10.92
N GLU A 8 -4.85 20.88 10.09
CA GLU A 8 -6.23 20.78 9.60
C GLU A 8 -6.48 19.47 8.82
N GLU A 9 -5.57 19.13 7.91
CA GLU A 9 -5.65 17.91 7.09
C GLU A 9 -5.61 16.64 7.95
N LEU A 10 -4.69 16.58 8.91
CA LEU A 10 -4.58 15.44 9.82
C LEU A 10 -5.78 15.34 10.77
N THR A 11 -6.37 16.46 11.17
CA THR A 11 -7.57 16.49 12.01
C THR A 11 -8.79 15.99 11.23
N GLY A 12 -8.93 16.36 9.95
CA GLY A 12 -9.96 15.84 9.07
C GLY A 12 -9.83 14.33 8.84
N GLN A 13 -8.60 13.84 8.62
CA GLN A 13 -8.35 12.40 8.45
C GLN A 13 -8.63 11.59 9.72
N ALA A 14 -8.33 12.14 10.90
CA ALA A 14 -8.62 11.49 12.17
C ALA A 14 -10.14 11.45 12.47
N ALA A 15 -10.89 12.46 12.03
CA ALA A 15 -12.34 12.49 12.12
C ALA A 15 -12.99 11.46 11.16
N ASP A 16 -12.56 11.41 9.90
CA ASP A 16 -13.07 10.46 8.90
C ASP A 16 -12.78 9.00 9.25
N ALA A 17 -11.69 8.74 9.99
CA ALA A 17 -11.33 7.40 10.45
C ALA A 17 -12.01 6.98 11.77
N GLY A 18 -12.89 7.82 12.36
CA GLY A 18 -13.54 7.55 13.64
C GLY A 18 -12.58 7.51 14.85
N LEU A 19 -11.31 7.88 14.65
CA LEU A 19 -10.27 7.82 15.67
C LEU A 19 -10.52 8.83 16.80
N MET A 20 -11.17 9.95 16.48
CA MET A 20 -11.56 10.94 17.47
C MET A 20 -12.69 10.42 18.37
N ASP A 21 -13.65 9.68 17.80
CA ASP A 21 -14.74 9.07 18.56
C ASP A 21 -14.22 7.92 19.45
N ASP A 22 -13.24 7.14 18.96
CA ASP A 22 -12.58 6.12 19.77
C ASP A 22 -11.71 6.69 20.89
N PHE A 23 -11.06 7.84 20.67
CA PHE A 23 -10.32 8.57 21.70
C PHE A 23 -11.26 9.16 22.76
N LEU A 24 -12.34 9.82 22.34
CA LEU A 24 -13.36 10.38 23.24
C LEU A 24 -14.12 9.30 24.02
N ALA A 25 -14.32 8.12 23.42
CA ALA A 25 -14.91 6.97 24.09
C ALA A 25 -13.92 6.20 25.00
N GLY A 26 -12.67 6.68 25.15
CA GLY A 26 -11.65 6.07 26.00
C GLY A 26 -11.12 4.72 25.49
N ARG A 27 -11.46 4.33 24.25
CA ARG A 27 -10.96 3.11 23.60
C ARG A 27 -9.59 3.30 22.99
N LEU A 28 -9.24 4.53 22.62
CA LEU A 28 -7.90 4.94 22.27
C LEU A 28 -7.25 5.65 23.45
N VAL A 29 -6.22 5.05 24.03
CA VAL A 29 -5.42 5.66 25.10
C VAL A 29 -4.08 6.07 24.52
N ARG A 30 -3.77 7.37 24.59
CA ARG A 30 -2.45 7.88 24.22
C ARG A 30 -1.48 7.54 25.35
N SER A 31 -0.72 6.45 25.21
CA SER A 31 0.42 6.18 26.08
C SER A 31 1.54 7.17 25.80
N SER A 32 2.09 7.79 26.84
CA SER A 32 3.32 8.59 26.78
C SER A 32 4.59 7.74 26.81
N GLU A 33 4.44 6.44 27.00
CA GLU A 33 5.53 5.48 27.13
C GLU A 33 5.75 4.75 25.80
N ALA A 34 7.01 4.66 25.36
CA ALA A 34 7.37 3.95 24.14
C ALA A 34 7.06 2.46 24.32
N ALA A 35 6.26 1.88 23.43
CA ALA A 35 5.91 0.47 23.49
C ALA A 35 7.17 -0.40 23.30
N ASP A 36 7.38 -1.37 24.20
CA ASP A 36 8.47 -2.34 24.09
C ASP A 36 8.19 -3.27 22.90
N VAL A 37 9.03 -3.14 21.87
CA VAL A 37 8.90 -3.81 20.57
C VAL A 37 9.24 -5.31 20.68
N SER A 38 9.76 -5.74 21.83
CA SER A 38 10.23 -7.11 22.09
C SER A 38 9.12 -8.17 22.10
N GLU A 39 7.85 -7.77 22.22
CA GLU A 39 6.69 -8.68 22.23
C GLU A 39 6.03 -8.86 20.86
N LEU A 40 6.53 -8.18 19.81
CA LEU A 40 6.01 -8.34 18.46
C LEU A 40 6.62 -9.59 17.79
N PRO A 41 5.81 -10.38 17.05
CA PRO A 41 6.32 -11.58 16.38
C PRO A 41 7.40 -11.21 15.34
N VAL A 42 8.59 -11.77 15.50
CA VAL A 42 9.73 -11.59 14.60
C VAL A 42 9.66 -12.64 13.48
N PRO A 43 9.66 -12.26 12.19
CA PRO A 43 9.67 -13.22 11.09
C PRO A 43 11.01 -13.98 10.99
N ASP A 44 10.93 -15.24 10.57
CA ASP A 44 12.04 -16.21 10.52
C ASP A 44 13.14 -15.77 9.53
N ALA A 45 14.39 -15.82 9.97
CA ALA A 45 15.53 -15.14 9.34
C ALA A 45 16.19 -15.92 8.18
N ALA A 46 15.60 -17.04 7.73
CA ALA A 46 16.25 -17.97 6.81
C ALA A 46 16.22 -17.56 5.32
N GLU A 47 15.59 -16.45 4.94
CA GLU A 47 15.44 -16.05 3.53
C GLU A 47 16.03 -14.66 3.18
N VAL A 48 17.06 -14.21 3.92
CA VAL A 48 17.71 -12.91 3.70
C VAL A 48 19.13 -13.07 3.19
N ALA A 49 19.29 -13.60 1.97
CA ALA A 49 20.57 -13.63 1.26
C ALA A 49 20.40 -13.26 -0.21
N SER A 50 19.86 -12.07 -0.49
CA SER A 50 20.18 -11.21 -1.64
C SER A 50 19.17 -10.05 -1.64
N VAL A 51 19.67 -8.81 -1.76
CA VAL A 51 18.93 -7.54 -1.59
C VAL A 51 18.59 -7.26 -0.11
N ALA A 52 19.03 -6.12 0.40
CA ALA A 52 18.66 -5.67 1.74
C ALA A 52 17.18 -5.31 1.79
N LEU A 53 16.32 -6.32 1.94
CA LEU A 53 14.88 -6.16 2.04
C LEU A 53 14.51 -5.67 3.44
N VAL A 54 13.75 -4.58 3.51
CA VAL A 54 13.23 -4.03 4.76
C VAL A 54 11.83 -4.61 5.01
N PRO A 55 11.60 -5.33 6.12
CA PRO A 55 10.27 -5.82 6.47
C PRO A 55 9.30 -4.66 6.63
N THR A 56 8.19 -4.69 5.89
CA THR A 56 7.18 -3.62 5.91
C THR A 56 5.80 -4.23 6.13
N THR A 57 5.13 -3.83 7.22
CA THR A 57 3.79 -4.30 7.54
C THR A 57 2.74 -3.36 6.94
N VAL A 58 1.84 -3.92 6.13
CA VAL A 58 0.73 -3.18 5.50
C VAL A 58 -0.60 -3.79 5.94
N ARG A 59 -1.59 -2.94 6.25
CA ARG A 59 -2.93 -3.38 6.64
C ARG A 59 -3.85 -3.36 5.42
N PHE A 60 -4.53 -4.47 5.18
CA PHE A 60 -5.55 -4.63 4.15
C PHE A 60 -6.86 -5.06 4.82
N SER A 61 -7.99 -4.77 4.17
CA SER A 61 -9.23 -5.46 4.53
C SER A 61 -9.11 -6.95 4.19
N LEU A 62 -9.93 -7.79 4.83
CA LEU A 62 -9.96 -9.23 4.56
C LEU A 62 -10.20 -9.50 3.06
N THR A 63 -11.18 -8.84 2.46
CA THR A 63 -11.50 -8.98 1.03
C THR A 63 -10.36 -8.55 0.11
N GLN A 64 -9.61 -7.50 0.47
CA GLN A 64 -8.43 -7.09 -0.29
C GLN A 64 -7.31 -8.12 -0.21
N ARG A 65 -7.08 -8.69 0.98
CA ARG A 65 -6.08 -9.73 1.19
C ARG A 65 -6.43 -11.01 0.42
N GLU A 66 -7.69 -11.42 0.41
CA GLU A 66 -8.18 -12.57 -0.37
C GLU A 66 -7.98 -12.36 -1.87
N LYS A 67 -8.36 -11.19 -2.39
CA LYS A 67 -8.14 -10.85 -3.80
C LYS A 67 -6.66 -10.86 -4.19
N LEU A 68 -5.79 -10.32 -3.32
CA LEU A 68 -4.34 -10.36 -3.55
C LEU A 68 -3.80 -11.80 -3.55
N ALA A 69 -4.32 -12.67 -2.66
CA ALA A 69 -3.91 -14.06 -2.59
C ALA A 69 -4.31 -14.85 -3.86
N GLU A 70 -5.52 -14.65 -4.36
CA GLU A 70 -5.95 -15.26 -5.62
C GLU A 70 -5.13 -14.74 -6.80
N LEU A 71 -4.87 -13.43 -6.89
CA LEU A 71 -4.03 -12.84 -7.94
C LEU A 71 -2.60 -13.43 -7.91
N ALA A 72 -2.04 -13.63 -6.71
CA ALA A 72 -0.72 -14.23 -6.53
C ALA A 72 -0.69 -15.65 -7.11
N LYS A 73 -1.71 -16.43 -6.75
CA LYS A 73 -1.88 -17.82 -7.20
C LYS A 73 -2.04 -17.91 -8.72
N GLU A 74 -2.86 -17.04 -9.32
CA GLU A 74 -3.05 -16.98 -10.78
C GLU A 74 -1.74 -16.70 -11.53
N ARG A 75 -0.86 -15.89 -10.95
CA ARG A 75 0.45 -15.54 -11.52
C ARG A 75 1.60 -16.46 -11.11
N GLY A 76 1.33 -17.49 -10.30
CA GLY A 76 2.35 -18.42 -9.82
C GLY A 76 3.39 -17.77 -8.90
N THR A 77 3.00 -16.73 -8.16
CA THR A 77 3.88 -15.97 -7.25
C THR A 77 3.26 -15.85 -5.85
N ASP A 78 3.98 -15.25 -4.90
CA ASP A 78 3.45 -14.89 -3.59
C ASP A 78 3.02 -13.42 -3.51
N VAL A 79 2.25 -13.10 -2.46
CA VAL A 79 1.70 -11.75 -2.24
C VAL A 79 2.80 -10.70 -2.02
N SER A 80 3.90 -11.06 -1.36
CA SER A 80 5.00 -10.12 -1.09
C SER A 80 5.74 -9.75 -2.38
N SER A 81 5.96 -10.72 -3.27
CA SER A 81 6.54 -10.49 -4.59
C SER A 81 5.64 -9.60 -5.46
N LEU A 82 4.32 -9.83 -5.45
CA LEU A 82 3.35 -8.94 -6.13
C LEU A 82 3.39 -7.51 -5.61
N LEU A 83 3.43 -7.34 -4.28
CA LEU A 83 3.47 -6.02 -3.68
C LEU A 83 4.78 -5.31 -4.01
N ARG A 84 5.89 -6.04 -4.10
CA ARG A 84 7.18 -5.48 -4.52
C ARG A 84 7.14 -4.99 -5.97
N GLU A 85 6.68 -5.83 -6.91
CA GLU A 85 6.51 -5.42 -8.31
C GLU A 85 5.61 -4.19 -8.44
N TRP A 86 4.52 -4.15 -7.68
CA TRP A 86 3.62 -3.00 -7.70
C TRP A 86 4.29 -1.74 -7.16
N VAL A 87 5.04 -1.82 -6.06
CA VAL A 87 5.80 -0.68 -5.51
C VAL A 87 6.85 -0.20 -6.51
N ASP A 88 7.62 -1.11 -7.10
CA ASP A 88 8.63 -0.78 -8.11
C ASP A 88 7.99 -0.04 -9.30
N HIS A 89 6.85 -0.54 -9.78
CA HIS A 89 6.08 0.10 -10.85
C HIS A 89 5.56 1.49 -10.45
N GLN A 90 5.11 1.71 -9.21
CA GLN A 90 4.66 3.03 -8.75
C GLN A 90 5.81 4.03 -8.61
N ILE A 91 6.99 3.57 -8.18
CA ILE A 91 8.20 4.40 -8.10
C ILE A 91 8.61 4.81 -9.52
N GLU A 92 8.72 3.86 -10.46
CA GLU A 92 9.09 4.16 -11.85
C GLU A 92 8.10 5.14 -12.50
N ALA A 93 6.79 4.94 -12.30
CA ALA A 93 5.76 5.84 -12.79
C ALA A 93 5.86 7.26 -12.20
N SER A 94 6.35 7.39 -10.97
CA SER A 94 6.51 8.67 -10.27
C SER A 94 7.80 9.39 -10.66
N GLU A 95 8.88 8.66 -10.91
CA GLU A 95 10.19 9.20 -11.31
C GLU A 95 10.26 9.58 -12.79
N HIS A 96 9.47 8.88 -13.63
CA HIS A 96 9.40 9.12 -15.06
C HIS A 96 7.96 9.46 -15.50
N PRO A 97 7.40 10.61 -15.08
CA PRO A 97 6.05 11.02 -15.45
C PRO A 97 5.88 11.21 -16.97
N GLU A 98 6.97 11.45 -17.70
CA GLU A 98 7.02 11.51 -19.16
C GLU A 98 6.87 10.14 -19.85
N ARG A 99 7.10 9.03 -19.13
CA ARG A 99 6.93 7.66 -19.63
C ARG A 99 5.53 7.11 -19.42
N GLN A 100 4.53 7.97 -19.18
CA GLN A 100 3.10 7.66 -18.98
C GLN A 100 2.77 6.22 -19.33
N LEU A 101 2.85 5.36 -18.30
CA LEU A 101 2.47 3.97 -18.41
C LEU A 101 0.97 3.99 -18.65
N ILE A 102 0.59 3.82 -19.92
CA ILE A 102 -0.81 3.77 -20.34
C ILE A 102 -1.56 2.84 -19.40
N THR A 103 -2.56 3.40 -18.72
CA THR A 103 -3.41 2.63 -17.82
C THR A 103 -4.07 1.49 -18.58
N VAL A 104 -4.48 0.42 -17.89
CA VAL A 104 -5.17 -0.71 -18.54
C VAL A 104 -6.41 -0.23 -19.33
N ASP A 105 -7.10 0.80 -18.82
CA ASP A 105 -8.25 1.40 -19.51
C ASP A 105 -7.84 2.16 -20.79
N GLU A 106 -6.71 2.86 -20.77
CA GLU A 106 -6.13 3.51 -21.97
C GLU A 106 -5.60 2.50 -22.97
N ALA A 107 -4.96 1.42 -22.52
CA ALA A 107 -4.51 0.34 -23.39
C ALA A 107 -5.71 -0.36 -24.07
N VAL A 108 -6.79 -0.62 -23.32
CA VAL A 108 -8.05 -1.18 -23.87
C VAL A 108 -8.71 -0.20 -24.84
N ARG A 109 -8.71 1.10 -24.54
CA ARG A 109 -9.24 2.14 -25.44
C ARG A 109 -8.41 2.24 -26.72
N ALA A 110 -7.08 2.23 -26.60
CA ALA A 110 -6.14 2.25 -27.72
C ALA A 110 -6.33 1.03 -28.62
N LEU A 111 -6.44 -0.17 -28.03
CA LEU A 111 -6.71 -1.42 -28.76
C LEU A 111 -8.06 -1.39 -29.49
N ARG A 112 -9.10 -0.83 -28.89
CA ARG A 112 -10.42 -0.67 -29.55
C ARG A 112 -10.41 0.37 -30.68
N SER A 113 -9.50 1.34 -30.61
CA SER A 113 -9.37 2.40 -31.62
C SER A 113 -8.42 2.05 -32.77
N LEU A 114 -7.73 0.90 -32.71
CA LEU A 114 -6.94 0.43 -33.85
C LEU A 114 -7.88 0.14 -35.03
N PRO A 115 -7.57 0.63 -36.24
CA PRO A 115 -8.32 0.24 -37.42
C PRO A 115 -8.19 -1.28 -37.55
N HIS A 116 -9.33 -1.96 -37.58
CA HIS A 116 -9.37 -3.38 -37.90
C HIS A 116 -8.78 -3.50 -39.31
N SER A 117 -7.56 -4.00 -39.43
CA SER A 117 -6.97 -4.27 -40.74
C SER A 117 -7.92 -5.21 -41.48
N ALA A 118 -8.54 -4.68 -42.54
CA ALA A 118 -9.18 -5.44 -43.59
C ALA A 118 -8.12 -6.10 -44.47
#